data_AF-A0A662H404-F1
#
_entry.id   AF-A0A662H404-F1
#
_cell.length_a   1.000
_cell.length_b   1.000
_cell.length_c   1.000
_cell.angle_alpha   90.00
_cell.angle_beta   90.00
_cell.angle_gamma   90.00
#
_symmetry.space_group_name_H-M   'P 1'
#
loop_
_entity.id
_entity.type
_entity.pdbx_description
1 polymer ?
#
loop_
_entity_poly.entity_id
_entity_poly.type
_entity_poly.pdbx_seq_one_letter_code
_entity_poly.pdbx_strand_id
1 'polypeptide(L)' 'MPKKRKNRGRGKGGKGKESIVQCDYCGALVPRSKAKKITRNVSIIDPQLARELRE' A
#
# COMPACT_ATOMS: atom_id res chain seq x y z
N MET A 1 -13.95 27.01 6.63
CA MET A 1 -13.28 25.80 7.15
C MET A 1 -11.79 25.85 6.88
N PRO A 2 -10.92 25.63 7.88
CA PRO A 2 -9.48 25.70 7.69
C PRO A 2 -8.97 24.51 6.87
N LYS A 3 -7.99 24.77 6.00
CA LYS A 3 -7.31 23.74 5.21
C LYS A 3 -6.25 23.05 6.08
N LYS A 4 -6.54 21.84 6.57
CA LYS A 4 -5.61 21.07 7.42
C LYS A 4 -4.25 20.76 6.75
N ARG A 5 -4.22 20.48 5.44
CA ARG A 5 -2.98 20.10 4.70
C ARG A 5 -2.96 20.69 3.29
N LYS A 6 -1.78 21.11 2.79
CA LYS A 6 -1.59 21.66 1.43
C LYS A 6 -2.16 20.75 0.32
N ASN A 7 -1.96 19.44 0.43
CA ASN A 7 -2.38 18.42 -0.54
C ASN A 7 -3.73 17.75 -0.22
N ARG A 8 -4.46 18.17 0.84
CA ARG A 8 -5.71 17.54 1.29
C ARG A 8 -5.60 16.03 1.60
N GLY A 9 -4.38 15.53 1.84
CA GLY A 9 -4.12 14.14 2.24
C GLY A 9 -3.99 13.11 1.11
N ARG A 10 -3.79 13.52 -0.15
CA ARG A 10 -3.44 12.59 -1.25
C ARG A 10 -2.64 13.25 -2.38
N GLY A 11 -1.92 12.43 -3.15
CA GLY A 11 -1.10 12.88 -4.30
C GLY A 11 -1.86 12.86 -5.64
N LYS A 12 -3.07 13.43 -5.71
CA LYS A 12 -3.89 13.38 -6.94
C LYS A 12 -3.41 14.34 -8.05
N GLY A 13 -2.76 15.45 -7.67
CA GLY A 13 -2.40 16.52 -8.61
C GLY A 13 -3.63 17.18 -9.25
N GLY A 14 -3.50 17.64 -10.50
CA GLY A 14 -4.57 18.30 -11.28
C GLY A 14 -5.54 17.36 -12.00
N LYS A 15 -5.46 16.03 -11.78
CA LYS A 15 -6.30 15.05 -12.47
C LYS A 15 -7.76 15.13 -12.02
N GLY A 16 -8.72 14.80 -12.89
CA GLY A 16 -10.15 14.78 -12.57
C GLY A 16 -10.57 13.56 -11.74
N LYS A 17 -10.19 12.35 -12.16
CA LYS A 17 -10.47 11.07 -11.47
C LYS A 17 -9.23 10.17 -11.49
N GLU A 18 -9.18 9.23 -10.55
CA GLU A 18 -8.16 8.19 -10.49
C GLU A 18 -8.83 6.85 -10.21
N SER A 19 -8.12 5.76 -10.50
CA SER A 19 -8.55 4.42 -10.15
C SER A 19 -8.65 4.23 -8.64
N ILE A 20 -9.57 3.36 -8.23
CA ILE A 20 -9.76 2.95 -6.85
C ILE A 20 -9.12 1.56 -6.68
N VAL A 21 -8.55 1.29 -5.52
CA VAL A 21 -7.99 -0.01 -5.12
C VAL A 21 -8.72 -0.50 -3.88
N GLN A 22 -8.88 -1.82 -3.76
CA GLN A 22 -9.45 -2.46 -2.59
C GLN A 22 -8.38 -2.62 -1.50
N CYS A 23 -8.74 -2.39 -0.24
CA CYS A 23 -7.85 -2.67 0.88
C CYS A 23 -7.87 -4.16 1.24
N ASP A 24 -6.69 -4.76 1.35
CA ASP A 24 -6.56 -6.20 1.65
C ASP A 24 -7.06 -6.57 3.06
N TYR A 25 -6.98 -5.64 4.02
CA TYR A 25 -7.36 -5.89 5.40
C TYR A 25 -8.86 -5.75 5.68
N CYS A 26 -9.51 -4.72 5.13
CA CYS A 26 -10.93 -4.42 5.43
C CYS A 26 -11.84 -4.35 4.20
N GLY A 27 -11.33 -4.57 2.99
CA GLY A 27 -12.11 -4.54 1.75
C GLY A 27 -12.56 -3.14 1.30
N ALA A 28 -12.22 -2.08 2.02
CA ALA A 28 -12.65 -0.73 1.66
C ALA A 28 -12.05 -0.26 0.32
N LEU A 29 -12.87 0.45 -0.45
CA LEU A 29 -12.48 1.08 -1.72
C LEU A 29 -11.74 2.40 -1.47
N VAL A 30 -10.44 2.45 -1.76
CA VAL A 30 -9.58 3.61 -1.51
C VAL A 30 -8.98 4.13 -2.82
N PRO A 31 -8.92 5.46 -3.07
CA PRO A 31 -8.24 5.99 -4.24
C PRO A 31 -6.74 5.64 -4.27
N ARG A 32 -6.19 5.32 -5.44
CA ARG A 32 -4.81 4.84 -5.59
C ARG A 32 -3.74 5.80 -5.05
N SER A 33 -3.97 7.12 -5.11
CA SER A 33 -3.05 8.12 -4.55
C SER A 33 -3.18 8.34 -3.03
N LYS A 34 -4.19 7.75 -2.39
CA LYS A 34 -4.42 7.81 -0.93
C LYS A 34 -4.04 6.51 -0.22
N ALA A 35 -3.97 5.39 -0.93
CA ALA A 35 -3.60 4.10 -0.36
C ALA A 35 -2.15 4.12 0.18
N LYS A 36 -1.93 3.53 1.37
CA LYS A 36 -0.59 3.29 1.91
C LYS A 36 0.00 2.08 1.19
N LYS A 37 1.10 2.27 0.46
CA LYS A 37 1.77 1.22 -0.29
C LYS A 37 3.05 0.83 0.45
N ILE A 38 3.19 -0.47 0.75
CA ILE A 38 4.34 -1.00 1.47
C ILE A 38 4.91 -2.12 0.59
N THR A 39 6.17 -1.97 0.20
CA THR A 39 6.94 -3.00 -0.52
C THR A 39 7.88 -3.67 0.47
N ARG A 40 7.81 -4.99 0.57
CA ARG A 40 8.70 -5.79 1.43
C ARG A 40 9.30 -6.92 0.59
N ASN A 41 10.59 -7.17 0.78
CA ASN A 41 11.24 -8.34 0.23
C ASN A 41 11.02 -9.48 1.24
N VAL A 42 10.36 -10.55 0.81
CA VAL A 42 10.09 -11.72 1.64
C VAL A 42 10.78 -12.93 1.04
N SER A 43 11.49 -13.71 1.86
CA SER A 43 11.92 -15.04 1.47
C SER A 43 10.73 -15.99 1.55
N ILE A 44 10.59 -16.89 0.58
CA ILE A 44 9.53 -17.90 0.58
C ILE A 44 9.72 -18.87 1.74
N ILE A 45 10.98 -19.16 2.06
CA ILE A 45 11.37 -20.09 3.10
C ILE A 45 11.95 -19.28 4.26
N ASP A 46 11.59 -19.68 5.48
CA ASP A 46 12.25 -19.16 6.67
C ASP A 46 13.75 -19.53 6.62
N PRO A 47 14.67 -18.60 6.95
CA PRO A 47 16.10 -18.89 6.94
C PRO A 47 16.53 -20.12 7.76
N GLN A 48 15.81 -20.46 8.84
CA GLN A 48 16.07 -21.64 9.65
C GLN A 48 15.67 -22.92 8.90
N LEU A 49 14.45 -22.98 8.38
CA LEU A 49 13.96 -24.10 7.58
C LEU A 49 14.78 -24.28 6.29
N ALA A 50 15.27 -23.19 5.70
CA ALA A 50 16.11 -23.23 4.51
C ALA A 50 17.48 -23.88 4.74
N ARG A 51 17.93 -24.02 6.00
CA ARG A 51 19.14 -24.79 6.34
C ARG A 51 18.81 -26.28 6.43
N GLU A 52 17.72 -26.61 7.11
CA GLU A 52 17.25 -27.99 7.29
C GLU A 52 16.91 -28.67 5.95
N LEU A 53 16.34 -27.94 4.99
CA LEU A 53 15.96 -28.49 3.66
C LEU A 53 17.13 -28.71 2.69
N ARG A 54 18.37 -28.32 3.03
CA ARG A 54 19.53 -28.49 2.13
C ARG A 54 20.30 -29.79 2.36
N GLU A 55 20.08 -30.44 3.50
CA GLU A 55 20.64 -31.75 3.85
C GLU A 55 19.81 -32.88 3.23
#